data_AF-A0A8C7X960-F1
#
_entry.id   AF-A0A8C7X960-F1
#
_cell.length_a   1.000
_cell.length_b   1.000
_cell.length_c   1.000
_cell.angle_alpha   90.00
_cell.angle_beta   90.00
_cell.angle_gamma   90.00
#
_symmetry.space_group_name_H-M   'P 1'
#
loop_
_entity.id
_entity.type
_entity.pdbx_description
1 polymer ?
#
loop_
_entity_poly.entity_id
_entity_poly.type
_entity_poly.pdbx_seq_one_letter_code
_entity_poly.pdbx_strand_id
1 'polypeptide(L)'
;MTLPVSFSQLRSLKWLDLKDNPLEPTLAKAAGDCLDEKQCKLCASKVLQHMREIQEEVDHAREKRLLREKELEKKKEAKQREREAREREARKREKAEEKERRRQEYQAQMAAVAAKEQQKKKNEEKKKRNGQAAADKKASVEPASKPRRSLIGLMFKLLLLLMLGLAGAVAACRLTDLQKEPACVPINVAVDDGLAWAKVQGGVVRQLALNLSSAAKELLESTSKS
;
A
#
# COMPACT_ATOMS: atom_id res chain seq x y z
N MET A 1 -32.26 34.79 7.96
CA MET A 1 -30.84 35.18 8.04
C MET A 1 -30.28 34.73 9.37
N THR A 2 -29.08 34.14 9.39
CA THR A 2 -28.46 33.56 10.60
C THR A 2 -27.16 34.30 10.94
N LEU A 3 -26.89 34.49 12.23
CA LEU A 3 -25.60 35.02 12.67
C LEU A 3 -24.54 33.90 12.69
N PRO A 4 -23.27 34.22 12.42
CA PRO A 4 -22.19 33.24 12.50
C PRO A 4 -21.97 32.81 13.96
N VAL A 5 -21.68 31.53 14.19
CA VAL A 5 -21.48 30.97 15.54
C VAL A 5 -20.32 31.65 16.29
N SER A 6 -19.33 32.16 15.56
CA SER A 6 -18.22 32.96 16.10
C SER A 6 -18.66 34.25 16.79
N PHE A 7 -19.90 34.70 16.59
CA PHE A 7 -20.47 35.87 17.26
C PHE A 7 -20.50 35.68 18.79
N SER A 8 -20.56 34.43 19.28
CA SER A 8 -20.44 34.07 20.70
C SER A 8 -19.12 34.53 21.36
N GLN A 9 -18.08 34.76 20.55
CA GLN A 9 -16.72 35.09 21.02
C GLN A 9 -16.53 36.59 21.30
N LEU A 10 -17.52 37.42 20.97
CA LEU A 10 -17.46 38.87 21.16
C LEU A 10 -17.63 39.24 22.64
N ARG A 11 -16.52 39.29 23.40
CA ARG A 11 -16.52 39.55 24.85
C ARG A 11 -16.83 40.99 25.25
N SER A 12 -16.67 41.94 24.32
CA SER A 12 -16.80 43.38 24.58
C SER A 12 -18.00 44.02 23.88
N LEU A 13 -18.93 43.23 23.34
CA LEU A 13 -20.12 43.76 22.67
C LEU A 13 -21.06 44.37 23.72
N LYS A 14 -21.19 45.69 23.69
CA LYS A 14 -22.05 46.44 24.63
C LYS A 14 -23.40 46.79 24.05
N TRP A 15 -23.51 46.93 22.74
CA TRP A 15 -24.70 47.40 22.05
C TRP A 15 -24.89 46.60 20.77
N LEU A 16 -26.13 46.21 20.49
CA LEU A 16 -26.48 45.44 19.30
C LEU A 16 -27.90 45.83 18.90
N ASP A 17 -28.03 46.29 17.66
CA ASP A 17 -29.31 46.55 17.02
C ASP A 17 -29.49 45.56 15.87
N LEU A 18 -30.55 44.75 15.95
CA LEU A 18 -30.95 43.81 14.92
C LEU A 18 -32.38 44.09 14.43
N LYS A 19 -32.93 45.26 14.74
CA LYS A 19 -34.29 45.65 14.35
C LYS A 19 -34.46 45.56 12.83
N ASP A 20 -35.63 45.09 12.39
CA ASP A 20 -36.03 44.95 10.98
C ASP A 20 -35.11 44.06 10.12
N ASN A 21 -34.20 43.30 10.74
CA ASN A 21 -33.41 42.30 10.05
C ASN A 21 -34.22 40.99 9.93
N PRO A 22 -34.17 40.29 8.78
CA PRO A 22 -34.89 39.03 8.59
C PRO A 22 -34.20 37.88 9.34
N LEU A 23 -34.27 37.88 10.66
CA LEU A 23 -33.65 36.88 11.53
C LEU A 23 -34.43 35.57 11.52
N GLU A 24 -33.73 34.48 11.81
CA GLU A 24 -34.38 33.19 12.11
C GLU A 24 -35.23 33.32 13.40
N PRO A 25 -36.42 32.69 13.48
CA PRO A 25 -37.36 32.90 14.58
C PRO A 25 -36.78 32.70 16.00
N THR A 26 -35.91 31.72 16.21
CA THR A 26 -35.30 31.50 17.54
C THR A 26 -34.33 32.62 17.90
N LEU A 27 -33.55 33.09 16.94
CA LEU A 27 -32.67 34.23 17.11
C LEU A 27 -33.43 35.55 17.30
N ALA A 28 -34.50 35.77 16.53
CA ALA A 28 -35.36 36.94 16.67
C ALA A 28 -35.98 37.01 18.07
N LYS A 29 -36.46 35.86 18.57
CA LYS A 29 -36.99 35.72 19.92
C LYS A 29 -35.93 36.00 21.00
N ALA A 30 -34.70 35.54 20.79
CA ALA A 30 -33.59 35.78 21.71
C ALA A 30 -33.18 37.26 21.72
N ALA A 31 -33.13 37.91 20.56
CA ALA A 31 -32.78 39.32 20.41
C ALA A 31 -33.80 40.25 21.11
N GLY A 32 -35.08 40.04 20.86
CA GLY A 32 -36.15 40.93 21.35
C GLY A 32 -36.05 42.34 20.75
N ASP A 33 -36.79 43.28 21.34
CA ASP A 33 -36.84 44.66 20.85
C ASP A 33 -35.61 45.48 21.31
N CYS A 34 -35.22 46.44 20.48
CA CYS A 34 -34.18 47.44 20.74
C CYS A 34 -34.75 48.82 20.36
N LEU A 35 -35.57 49.40 21.24
CA LEU A 35 -36.15 50.74 21.06
C LEU A 35 -35.39 51.78 21.91
N ASP A 36 -34.86 51.37 23.07
CA ASP A 36 -34.09 52.21 23.98
C ASP A 36 -32.67 51.68 24.20
N GLU A 37 -31.74 52.54 24.67
CA GLU A 37 -30.35 52.16 24.94
C GLU A 37 -30.25 50.92 25.86
N LYS A 38 -31.12 50.84 26.88
CA LYS A 38 -31.19 49.69 27.80
C LYS A 38 -31.59 48.40 27.09
N GLN A 39 -32.55 48.48 26.18
CA GLN A 39 -33.06 47.32 25.43
C GLN A 39 -32.01 46.81 24.45
N CYS A 40 -31.29 47.70 23.77
CA CYS A 40 -30.21 47.33 22.85
C CYS A 40 -28.97 46.71 23.55
N LYS A 41 -28.67 47.14 24.79
CA LYS A 41 -27.67 46.47 25.65
C LYS A 41 -28.12 45.06 26.05
N LEU A 42 -29.40 44.91 26.36
CA LEU A 42 -30.00 43.62 26.70
C LEU A 42 -30.04 42.67 25.50
N CYS A 43 -30.41 43.17 24.32
CA CYS A 43 -30.37 42.45 23.04
C CYS A 43 -28.97 41.87 22.79
N ALA A 44 -27.92 42.70 22.90
CA ALA A 44 -26.54 42.24 22.77
C ALA A 44 -26.21 41.07 23.71
N SER A 45 -26.58 41.19 24.98
CA SER A 45 -26.30 40.16 26.00
C SER A 45 -27.06 38.85 25.73
N LYS A 46 -28.35 38.93 25.37
CA LYS A 46 -29.19 37.76 25.06
C LYS A 46 -28.75 37.05 23.78
N VAL A 47 -28.44 37.81 22.73
CA VAL A 47 -27.93 37.23 21.47
C VAL A 47 -26.60 36.54 21.71
N LEU A 48 -25.67 37.15 22.45
CA LEU A 48 -24.41 36.51 22.80
C LEU A 48 -24.60 35.22 23.60
N GLN A 49 -25.54 35.22 24.52
CA GLN A 49 -25.86 34.02 25.30
C GLN A 49 -26.41 32.91 24.40
N HIS A 50 -27.37 33.23 23.54
CA HIS A 50 -27.93 32.29 22.58
C HIS A 50 -26.86 31.75 21.61
N MET A 51 -25.94 32.60 21.13
CA MET A 51 -24.84 32.15 20.26
C MET A 51 -23.84 31.26 21.00
N ARG A 52 -23.63 31.43 22.31
CA ARG A 52 -22.80 30.53 23.12
C ARG A 52 -23.39 29.13 23.21
N GLU A 53 -24.70 29.02 23.43
CA GLU A 53 -25.41 27.74 23.46
C GLU A 53 -25.26 27.01 22.10
N ILE A 54 -25.44 27.72 20.99
CA ILE A 54 -25.20 27.15 19.64
C ILE A 54 -23.74 26.74 19.45
N GLN A 55 -22.77 27.54 19.93
CA GLN A 55 -21.35 27.20 19.85
C GLN A 55 -21.03 25.92 20.63
N GLU A 56 -21.57 25.76 21.84
CA GLU A 56 -21.41 24.56 22.65
C GLU A 56 -21.99 23.31 21.96
N GLU A 57 -23.17 23.42 21.34
CA GLU A 57 -23.77 22.32 20.58
C GLU A 57 -22.91 21.92 19.38
N VAL A 58 -22.39 22.90 18.63
CA VAL A 58 -21.51 22.67 17.49
C VAL A 58 -20.20 22.01 17.93
N ASP A 59 -19.61 22.48 19.03
CA ASP A 59 -18.36 21.92 19.56
C ASP A 59 -18.55 20.49 20.07
N HIS A 60 -19.64 20.22 20.80
CA HIS A 60 -19.99 18.87 21.23
C HIS A 60 -20.24 17.93 20.03
N ALA A 61 -20.93 18.41 18.99
CA ALA A 61 -21.14 17.64 17.76
C ALA A 61 -19.81 17.35 17.04
N ARG A 62 -18.89 18.32 17.01
CA ARG A 62 -17.55 18.16 16.44
C ARG A 62 -16.72 17.16 17.22
N GLU A 63 -16.70 17.25 18.54
CA GLU A 63 -15.99 16.31 19.42
C GLU A 63 -16.50 14.88 19.23
N LYS A 64 -17.82 14.69 19.21
CA LYS A 64 -18.46 13.39 18.97
C LYS A 64 -18.09 12.80 17.60
N ARG A 65 -17.98 13.63 16.56
CA ARG A 65 -17.51 13.19 15.23
C ARG A 65 -16.06 12.73 15.28
N LEU A 66 -15.18 13.52 15.88
CA LEU A 66 -13.76 13.20 16.03
C LEU A 66 -13.53 11.91 16.83
N LEU A 67 -14.31 11.67 17.88
CA LEU A 67 -14.26 10.43 18.66
C LEU A 67 -14.64 9.22 17.81
N ARG A 68 -15.74 9.30 17.05
CA ARG A 68 -16.17 8.23 16.15
C ARG A 68 -15.13 7.93 15.06
N GLU A 69 -14.54 8.96 14.48
CA GLU A 69 -13.48 8.81 13.48
C GLU A 69 -12.25 8.09 14.05
N LYS A 70 -11.79 8.49 15.25
CA LYS A 70 -10.69 7.82 15.96
C LYS A 70 -10.99 6.36 16.29
N GLU A 71 -12.23 6.05 16.70
CA GLU A 71 -12.63 4.65 16.95
C GLU A 71 -12.63 3.81 15.67
N LEU A 72 -13.11 4.36 14.56
CA LEU A 72 -13.10 3.69 13.26
C LEU A 72 -11.67 3.48 12.76
N GLU A 73 -10.79 4.46 12.93
CA GLU A 73 -9.38 4.37 12.58
C GLU A 73 -8.69 3.27 13.39
N LYS A 74 -8.86 3.27 14.73
CA LYS A 74 -8.32 2.20 15.60
C LYS A 74 -8.81 0.82 15.20
N LYS A 75 -10.09 0.66 14.84
CA LYS A 75 -10.64 -0.61 14.36
C LYS A 75 -10.02 -1.04 13.03
N LYS A 76 -9.82 -0.12 12.09
CA LYS A 76 -9.15 -0.39 10.81
C LYS A 76 -7.70 -0.80 11.01
N GLU A 77 -6.97 -0.08 11.86
CA GLU A 77 -5.58 -0.36 12.18
C GLU A 77 -5.43 -1.72 12.87
N ALA A 78 -6.28 -2.03 13.86
CA ALA A 78 -6.28 -3.33 14.53
C ALA A 78 -6.54 -4.48 13.53
N LYS A 79 -7.53 -4.32 12.65
CA LYS A 79 -7.83 -5.31 11.60
C LYS A 79 -6.67 -5.48 10.61
N GLN A 80 -5.98 -4.40 10.26
CA GLN A 80 -4.83 -4.46 9.38
C GLN A 80 -3.65 -5.18 10.03
N ARG A 81 -3.34 -4.84 11.29
CA ARG A 81 -2.29 -5.52 12.07
C ARG A 81 -2.59 -7.00 12.26
N GLU A 82 -3.85 -7.37 12.48
CA GLU A 82 -4.26 -8.77 12.59
C GLU A 82 -4.07 -9.53 11.27
N ARG A 83 -4.47 -8.92 10.14
CA ARG A 83 -4.25 -9.51 8.80
C ARG A 83 -2.77 -9.72 8.51
N GLU A 84 -1.95 -8.72 8.79
CA GLU A 84 -0.51 -8.79 8.58
C GLU A 84 0.13 -9.85 9.49
N ALA A 85 -0.30 -9.96 10.75
CA ALA A 85 0.18 -11.00 11.66
C ALA A 85 -0.18 -12.40 11.15
N ARG A 86 -1.42 -12.61 10.68
CA ARG A 86 -1.87 -13.87 10.09
C ARG A 86 -1.08 -14.23 8.83
N GLU A 87 -0.83 -13.27 7.95
CA GLU A 87 -0.03 -13.50 6.73
C GLU A 87 1.43 -13.86 7.07
N ARG A 88 2.04 -13.14 8.02
CA ARG A 88 3.39 -13.44 8.50
C ARG A 88 3.47 -14.84 9.11
N GLU A 89 2.45 -15.26 9.85
CA GLU A 89 2.37 -16.61 10.42
C GLU A 89 2.19 -17.68 9.34
N ALA A 90 1.27 -17.48 8.39
CA ALA A 90 1.07 -18.38 7.26
C ALA A 90 2.36 -18.57 6.45
N ARG A 91 3.06 -17.48 6.13
CA ARG A 91 4.35 -17.53 5.43
C ARG A 91 5.44 -18.27 6.21
N LYS A 92 5.43 -18.21 7.55
CA LYS A 92 6.35 -18.99 8.39
C LYS A 92 6.01 -20.48 8.36
N ARG A 93 4.72 -20.82 8.42
CA ARG A 93 4.24 -22.21 8.33
C ARG A 93 4.57 -22.83 6.98
N GLU A 94 4.27 -22.15 5.86
CA GLU A 94 4.60 -22.62 4.51
C GLU A 94 6.11 -22.86 4.33
N LYS A 95 6.96 -21.95 4.81
CA LYS A 95 8.41 -22.14 4.77
C LYS A 95 8.89 -23.32 5.61
N ALA A 96 8.27 -23.56 6.76
CA ALA A 96 8.59 -24.70 7.61
C ALA A 96 8.17 -26.02 6.94
N GLU A 97 6.95 -26.07 6.40
CA GLU A 97 6.41 -27.23 5.66
C GLU A 97 7.24 -27.53 4.40
N GLU A 98 7.64 -26.52 3.63
CA GLU A 98 8.50 -26.71 2.45
C GLU A 98 9.90 -27.22 2.86
N LYS A 99 10.46 -26.70 3.95
CA LYS A 99 11.75 -27.17 4.46
C LYS A 99 11.65 -28.62 4.94
N GLU A 100 10.53 -29.01 5.55
CA GLU A 100 10.27 -30.39 5.96
C GLU A 100 10.11 -31.30 4.75
N ARG A 101 9.30 -30.92 3.76
CA ARG A 101 9.12 -31.66 2.50
C ARG A 101 10.46 -31.92 1.82
N ARG A 102 11.32 -30.90 1.72
CA ARG A 102 12.67 -31.03 1.14
C ARG A 102 13.56 -31.98 1.93
N ARG A 103 13.46 -32.01 3.27
CA ARG A 103 14.19 -32.98 4.11
C ARG A 103 13.69 -34.40 3.86
N GLN A 104 12.38 -34.60 3.78
CA GLN A 104 11.78 -35.91 3.51
C GLN A 104 12.17 -36.42 2.11
N GLU A 105 12.11 -35.58 1.09
CA GLU A 105 12.56 -35.91 -0.28
C GLU A 105 14.05 -36.29 -0.32
N TYR A 106 14.90 -35.52 0.37
CA TYR A 106 16.33 -35.84 0.46
C TYR A 106 16.58 -37.17 1.17
N GLN A 107 15.90 -37.43 2.29
CA GLN A 107 16.00 -38.72 3.00
C GLN A 107 15.51 -39.88 2.12
N ALA A 108 14.41 -39.72 1.39
CA ALA A 108 13.90 -40.72 0.46
C ALA A 108 14.89 -41.00 -0.69
N GLN A 109 15.53 -39.97 -1.25
CA GLN A 109 16.57 -40.14 -2.27
C GLN A 109 17.78 -40.93 -1.73
N MET A 110 18.27 -40.57 -0.55
CA MET A 110 19.39 -41.28 0.09
C MET A 110 19.04 -42.75 0.38
N ALA A 111 17.83 -43.02 0.88
CA ALA A 111 17.34 -44.38 1.10
C ALA A 111 17.25 -45.17 -0.22
N ALA A 112 16.76 -44.55 -1.30
CA ALA A 112 16.69 -45.18 -2.62
C ALA A 112 18.08 -45.51 -3.20
N VAL A 113 19.06 -44.63 -3.02
CA VAL A 113 20.46 -44.88 -3.43
C VAL A 113 21.05 -46.05 -2.63
N ALA A 114 20.89 -46.04 -1.30
CA ALA A 114 21.37 -47.13 -0.44
C ALA A 114 20.73 -48.48 -0.81
N ALA A 115 19.42 -48.51 -1.08
CA ALA A 115 18.72 -49.72 -1.52
C ALA A 115 19.25 -50.24 -2.87
N LYS A 116 19.52 -49.35 -3.83
CA LYS A 116 20.14 -49.70 -5.12
C LYS A 116 21.54 -50.27 -4.94
N GLU A 117 22.37 -49.69 -4.06
CA GLU A 117 23.69 -50.23 -3.75
C GLU A 117 23.62 -51.62 -3.11
N GLN A 118 22.71 -51.82 -2.16
CA GLN A 118 22.50 -53.15 -1.55
C GLN A 118 22.01 -54.17 -2.60
N GLN A 119 21.12 -53.78 -3.51
CA GLN A 119 20.71 -54.65 -4.61
C GLN A 119 21.86 -54.97 -5.56
N LYS A 120 22.71 -53.99 -5.90
CA LYS A 120 23.92 -54.22 -6.70
C LYS A 120 24.86 -55.22 -6.01
N LYS A 121 25.13 -55.05 -4.71
CA LYS A 121 25.96 -55.99 -3.92
C LYS A 121 25.35 -57.40 -3.92
N LYS A 122 24.04 -57.54 -3.69
CA LYS A 122 23.34 -58.83 -3.75
C LYS A 122 23.37 -59.47 -5.14
N ASN A 123 23.26 -58.67 -6.21
CA ASN A 123 23.34 -59.15 -7.58
C ASN A 123 24.77 -59.54 -7.97
N GLU A 124 25.79 -58.80 -7.52
CA GLU A 124 27.20 -59.17 -7.68
C GLU A 124 27.54 -60.45 -6.91
N GLU A 125 27.01 -60.64 -5.71
CA GLU A 125 27.20 -61.85 -4.92
C GLU A 125 26.49 -63.06 -5.55
N LYS A 126 25.27 -62.88 -6.08
CA LYS A 126 24.59 -63.88 -6.93
C LYS A 126 25.36 -64.17 -8.21
N LYS A 127 25.97 -63.15 -8.84
CA LYS A 127 26.80 -63.32 -10.06
C LYS A 127 28.12 -64.02 -9.76
N LYS A 128 28.71 -63.82 -8.58
CA LYS A 128 29.88 -64.59 -8.10
C LYS A 128 29.53 -66.04 -7.77
N ARG A 129 28.32 -66.32 -7.24
CA ARG A 129 27.81 -67.69 -7.05
C ARG A 129 27.44 -68.39 -8.37
N ASN A 130 26.93 -67.66 -9.36
CA ASN A 130 26.62 -68.19 -10.69
C ASN A 130 27.80 -68.10 -11.69
N GLY A 131 28.95 -67.58 -11.25
CA GLY A 131 30.15 -67.32 -12.05
C GLY A 131 31.12 -68.49 -12.13
N GLN A 132 30.63 -69.72 -12.05
CA GLN A 132 31.33 -70.90 -12.58
C GLN A 132 30.96 -71.20 -14.04
N ALA A 133 30.24 -70.29 -14.71
CA ALA A 133 30.02 -70.37 -16.14
C ALA A 133 30.17 -69.01 -16.82
N ALA A 134 31.09 -69.00 -17.79
CA ALA A 134 31.20 -68.12 -18.95
C ALA A 134 31.67 -66.67 -18.76
N ALA A 135 32.79 -66.43 -19.44
CA ALA A 135 33.52 -65.20 -19.67
C ALA A 135 32.76 -64.16 -20.52
N ASP A 136 33.39 -62.97 -20.57
CA ASP A 136 33.40 -62.02 -21.70
C ASP A 136 32.21 -61.08 -21.93
N LYS A 137 32.35 -59.83 -21.48
CA LYS A 137 32.69 -58.66 -22.34
C LYS A 137 32.47 -57.33 -21.60
N LYS A 138 33.45 -56.44 -21.78
CA LYS A 138 33.57 -55.12 -21.14
C LYS A 138 32.95 -54.02 -22.01
N ALA A 139 32.31 -53.07 -21.32
CA ALA A 139 32.27 -51.61 -21.54
C ALA A 139 31.69 -51.03 -22.83
N SER A 140 30.66 -50.19 -22.66
CA SER A 140 30.51 -48.96 -23.44
C SER A 140 30.02 -47.82 -22.54
N VAL A 141 30.43 -46.61 -22.93
CA VAL A 141 30.55 -45.37 -22.17
C VAL A 141 29.24 -44.58 -22.12
N GLU A 142 29.09 -43.73 -21.10
CA GLU A 142 27.98 -42.79 -20.88
C GLU A 142 27.75 -41.78 -22.03
N PRO A 143 26.56 -41.15 -22.10
CA PRO A 143 26.12 -40.37 -23.26
C PRO A 143 26.47 -38.87 -23.16
N ALA A 144 26.82 -38.27 -24.30
CA ALA A 144 26.91 -36.83 -24.46
C ALA A 144 25.51 -36.19 -24.42
N SER A 145 25.25 -35.32 -23.44
CA SER A 145 24.00 -34.56 -23.34
C SER A 145 24.09 -33.25 -24.14
N LYS A 146 23.08 -33.02 -24.98
CA LYS A 146 22.92 -31.87 -25.89
C LYS A 146 22.67 -30.56 -25.11
N PRO A 147 23.01 -29.38 -25.65
CA PRO A 147 22.78 -28.10 -24.99
C PRO A 147 21.28 -27.83 -24.87
N ARG A 148 20.79 -27.64 -23.63
CA ARG A 148 19.44 -27.14 -23.36
C ARG A 148 19.34 -25.71 -23.90
N ARG A 149 18.64 -25.52 -25.03
CA ARG A 149 18.22 -24.19 -25.50
C ARG A 149 17.55 -23.45 -24.33
N SER A 150 18.10 -22.29 -24.00
CA SER A 150 17.79 -21.52 -22.80
C SER A 150 16.32 -21.11 -22.75
N LEU A 151 15.55 -21.80 -21.91
CA LEU A 151 14.17 -21.45 -21.52
C LEU A 151 14.09 -20.01 -21.01
N ILE A 152 15.16 -19.52 -20.38
CA ILE A 152 15.28 -18.14 -19.90
C ILE A 152 15.26 -17.16 -21.07
N GLY A 153 15.94 -17.47 -22.18
CA GLY A 153 15.92 -16.65 -23.39
C GLY A 153 14.52 -16.59 -24.04
N LEU A 154 13.73 -17.67 -23.94
CA LEU A 154 12.35 -17.68 -24.41
C LEU A 154 11.45 -16.80 -23.51
N MET A 155 11.65 -16.84 -22.20
CA MET A 155 10.91 -16.00 -21.25
C MET A 155 11.20 -14.51 -21.44
N PHE A 156 12.46 -14.12 -21.66
CA PHE A 156 12.79 -12.73 -21.97
C PHE A 156 12.18 -12.26 -23.29
N LYS A 157 12.17 -13.10 -24.32
CA LYS A 157 11.52 -12.77 -25.61
C LYS A 157 10.01 -12.59 -25.43
N LEU A 158 9.35 -13.48 -24.68
CA LEU A 158 7.93 -13.38 -24.41
C LEU A 158 7.58 -12.11 -23.61
N LEU A 159 8.38 -11.80 -22.58
CA LEU A 159 8.21 -10.58 -21.79
C LEU A 159 8.38 -9.33 -22.66
N LEU A 160 9.39 -9.30 -23.54
CA LEU A 160 9.64 -8.16 -24.42
C LEU A 160 8.49 -7.95 -25.42
N LEU A 161 7.93 -9.04 -25.97
CA LEU A 161 6.74 -8.97 -26.82
C LEU A 161 5.51 -8.45 -26.07
N LEU A 162 5.30 -8.88 -24.82
CA LEU A 162 4.21 -8.39 -23.98
C LEU A 162 4.32 -6.88 -23.74
N MET A 163 5.53 -6.41 -23.41
CA MET A 163 5.79 -4.98 -23.19
C MET A 163 5.58 -4.16 -24.47
N LEU A 164 6.01 -4.68 -25.63
CA LEU A 164 5.76 -4.03 -26.91
C LEU A 164 4.26 -3.95 -27.23
N GLY A 165 3.51 -5.02 -26.97
CA GLY A 165 2.06 -5.05 -27.19
C GLY A 165 1.31 -4.05 -26.30
N LEU A 166 1.68 -3.98 -25.01
CA LEU A 166 1.13 -3.00 -24.08
C LEU A 166 1.46 -1.57 -24.51
N ALA A 167 2.72 -1.30 -24.89
CA ALA A 167 3.14 0.00 -25.40
C ALA A 167 2.39 0.38 -26.69
N GLY A 168 2.18 -0.58 -27.59
CA GLY A 168 1.38 -0.40 -28.81
C GLY A 168 -0.09 -0.09 -28.52
N ALA A 169 -0.71 -0.78 -27.56
CA ALA A 169 -2.09 -0.53 -27.14
C ALA A 169 -2.25 0.86 -26.50
N VAL A 170 -1.31 1.25 -25.64
CA VAL A 170 -1.25 2.60 -25.06
C VAL A 170 -1.07 3.65 -26.15
N ALA A 171 -0.16 3.41 -27.11
CA ALA A 171 0.08 4.32 -28.22
C ALA A 171 -1.17 4.48 -29.09
N ALA A 172 -1.84 3.37 -29.44
CA ALA A 172 -3.10 3.41 -30.18
C ALA A 172 -4.17 4.22 -29.43
N CYS A 173 -4.36 3.99 -28.13
CA CYS A 173 -5.35 4.71 -27.33
C CYS A 173 -5.03 6.20 -27.09
N ARG A 174 -3.77 6.64 -27.26
CA ARG A 174 -3.34 8.03 -26.99
C ARG A 174 -3.02 8.86 -28.23
N LEU A 175 -2.53 8.23 -29.30
CA LEU A 175 -2.09 8.90 -30.52
C LEU A 175 -3.09 8.79 -31.68
N THR A 176 -4.19 8.06 -31.50
CA THR A 176 -5.24 7.94 -32.52
C THR A 176 -6.60 8.42 -31.98
N ASP A 177 -7.57 8.61 -32.87
CA ASP A 177 -8.93 9.04 -32.52
C ASP A 177 -9.71 8.04 -31.64
N LEU A 178 -9.15 6.85 -31.37
CA LEU A 178 -9.70 5.85 -30.44
C LEU A 178 -9.67 6.30 -28.98
N GLN A 179 -9.11 7.46 -28.65
CA GLN A 179 -9.09 7.98 -27.27
C GLN A 179 -10.50 8.10 -26.65
N LYS A 180 -11.54 8.28 -27.49
CA LYS A 180 -12.94 8.43 -27.06
C LYS A 180 -13.70 7.10 -26.96
N GLU A 181 -13.11 6.00 -27.42
CA GLU A 181 -13.73 4.68 -27.31
C GLU A 181 -13.72 4.19 -25.85
N PRO A 182 -14.81 3.56 -25.37
CA PRO A 182 -14.90 3.05 -24.00
C PRO A 182 -13.79 2.05 -23.65
N ALA A 183 -13.24 1.35 -24.64
CA ALA A 183 -12.12 0.42 -24.45
C ALA A 183 -10.81 1.11 -24.04
N CYS A 184 -10.60 2.37 -24.43
CA CYS A 184 -9.37 3.12 -24.16
C CYS A 184 -9.43 3.94 -22.86
N VAL A 185 -10.61 4.17 -22.30
CA VAL A 185 -10.79 4.88 -21.01
C VAL A 185 -10.00 4.24 -19.87
N PRO A 186 -10.11 2.92 -19.58
CA PRO A 186 -9.36 2.31 -18.47
C PRO A 186 -7.85 2.32 -18.71
N ILE A 187 -7.41 2.17 -19.97
CA ILE A 187 -6.00 2.22 -20.35
C ILE A 187 -5.45 3.63 -20.10
N ASN A 188 -6.21 4.66 -20.47
CA ASN A 188 -5.82 6.04 -20.27
C ASN A 188 -5.69 6.38 -18.78
N VAL A 189 -6.67 6.01 -17.95
CA VAL A 189 -6.63 6.23 -16.50
C VAL A 189 -5.41 5.54 -15.87
N ALA A 190 -5.18 4.26 -16.19
CA ALA A 190 -4.04 3.52 -15.65
C ALA A 190 -2.67 4.15 -16.00
N VAL A 191 -2.55 4.72 -17.21
CA VAL A 191 -1.34 5.41 -17.65
C VAL A 191 -1.15 6.75 -16.94
N ASP A 192 -2.22 7.54 -16.76
CA ASP A 192 -2.14 8.84 -16.09
C ASP A 192 -1.80 8.67 -14.60
N ASP A 193 -2.42 7.69 -13.92
CA ASP A 193 -2.13 7.34 -12.54
C ASP A 193 -0.66 6.87 -12.38
N GLY A 194 -0.19 6.04 -13.32
CA GLY A 194 1.20 5.59 -13.36
C GLY A 194 2.19 6.75 -13.55
N LEU A 195 1.86 7.70 -14.44
CA LEU A 195 2.69 8.89 -14.68
C LEU A 195 2.69 9.84 -13.47
N ALA A 196 1.56 10.01 -12.80
CA ALA A 196 1.45 10.79 -11.57
C ALA A 196 2.31 10.18 -10.46
N TRP A 197 2.20 8.86 -10.26
CA TRP A 197 3.02 8.14 -9.29
C TRP A 197 4.52 8.25 -9.62
N ALA A 198 4.90 8.10 -10.89
CA ALA A 198 6.29 8.21 -11.34
C ALA A 198 6.87 9.62 -11.11
N LYS A 199 6.07 10.68 -11.30
CA LYS A 199 6.50 12.06 -11.00
C LYS A 199 6.76 12.26 -9.51
N VAL A 200 5.91 11.71 -8.65
CA VAL A 200 6.09 11.79 -7.19
C VAL A 200 7.37 11.06 -6.76
N GLN A 201 7.57 9.83 -7.26
CA GLN A 201 8.79 9.06 -6.98
C GLN A 201 10.05 9.74 -7.53
N GLY A 202 9.98 10.33 -8.72
CA GLY A 202 11.09 11.11 -9.30
C GLY A 202 11.51 12.30 -8.42
N GLY A 203 10.53 12.98 -7.81
CA GLY A 203 10.81 14.05 -6.83
C GLY A 203 11.54 13.53 -5.58
N VAL A 204 11.07 12.41 -5.02
CA VAL A 204 11.68 11.77 -3.85
C VAL A 204 13.11 11.30 -4.13
N VAL A 205 13.33 10.63 -5.27
CA VAL A 205 14.66 10.14 -5.68
C VAL A 205 15.63 11.30 -5.91
N ARG A 206 15.17 12.38 -6.56
CA ARG A 206 15.99 13.58 -6.79
C ARG A 206 16.39 14.25 -5.46
N GLN A 207 15.46 14.34 -4.52
CA GLN A 207 15.72 14.91 -3.19
C GLN A 207 16.70 14.05 -2.38
N LEU A 208 16.54 12.73 -2.43
CA LEU A 208 17.47 11.79 -1.79
C LEU A 208 18.89 11.89 -2.39
N ALA A 209 18.99 12.01 -3.72
CA ALA A 209 20.27 12.18 -4.40
C ALA A 209 20.97 13.51 -4.03
N LEU A 210 20.20 14.61 -3.91
CA LEU A 210 20.74 15.89 -3.45
C LEU A 210 21.25 15.83 -2.00
N ASN A 211 20.49 15.19 -1.11
CA ASN A 211 20.89 14.99 0.29
C ASN A 211 22.13 14.10 0.44
N LEU A 212 22.25 13.04 -0.38
CA LEU A 212 23.46 12.21 -0.41
C LEU A 212 24.66 13.01 -0.93
N SER A 213 24.46 13.85 -1.96
CA SER A 213 25.52 14.68 -2.52
C SER A 213 26.02 15.72 -1.52
N SER A 214 25.13 16.35 -0.75
CA SER A 214 25.54 17.30 0.29
C SER A 214 26.28 16.61 1.43
N ALA A 215 25.78 15.45 1.91
CA ALA A 215 26.45 14.68 2.95
C ALA A 215 27.84 14.18 2.52
N ALA A 216 27.98 13.77 1.26
CA ALA A 216 29.28 13.38 0.71
C ALA A 216 30.26 14.56 0.61
N LYS A 217 29.78 15.77 0.27
CA LYS A 217 30.62 16.99 0.27
C LYS A 217 31.11 17.34 1.67
N GLU A 218 30.24 17.27 2.68
CA GLU A 218 30.65 17.55 4.06
C GLU A 218 31.70 16.57 4.58
N LEU A 219 31.54 15.27 4.27
CA LEU A 219 32.52 14.24 4.62
C LEU A 219 33.88 14.47 3.95
N LEU A 220 33.89 14.87 2.68
CA LEU A 220 35.13 15.19 1.97
C LEU A 220 35.81 16.42 2.56
N GLU A 221 35.05 17.45 2.90
CA GLU A 221 35.58 18.68 3.49
C GLU A 221 36.13 18.45 4.90
N SER A 222 35.45 17.64 5.73
CA SER A 222 35.93 17.27 7.07
C SER A 222 37.22 16.44 7.02
N THR A 223 37.38 15.60 6.00
CA THR A 223 38.58 14.76 5.83
C THR A 223 39.76 15.56 5.27
N SER A 224 39.51 16.68 4.58
CA SER A 224 40.56 17.57 4.04
C SER A 224 41.11 18.59 5.05
N LYS A 225 40.37 18.85 6.14
CA LYS A 225 40.76 19.79 7.21
C LYS A 225 41.48 19.11 8.39
N SER A 226 41.73 17.80 8.31
CA SER A 226 42.41 17.01 9.33
C SER A 226 43.73 16.44 8.81
#